data_AF-A0AB37WN81-F1
#
_entry.id   AF-A0AB37WN81-F1
#
_cell.length_a   1.000
_cell.length_b   1.000
_cell.length_c   1.000
_cell.angle_alpha   90.00
_cell.angle_beta   90.00
_cell.angle_gamma   90.00
#
_symmetry.space_group_name_H-M   'P 1'
#
loop_
_entity.id
_entity.type
_entity.pdbx_description
1 polymer ?
#
loop_
_entity_poly.entity_id
_entity_poly.type
_entity_poly.pdbx_seq_one_letter_code
_entity_poly.pdbx_strand_id
1 'polypeptide(L)'
;MGNDDDSQLRDDWGLDDALDGLGLSSYTYLRKGGKNRILGMAHVDPYGSSMADHQTYQVNGQTYRATDADYTMSFNTEEGVIIGLSREGPATSALRRNPSIPAAQMPILHQFSDVGWLTWQEMTKRDGHDAKNLRYLISVSIENKRTLSVCRRVFINNRWKGGPWPGLTLKAGTDDFHAILGTPNMQGYGYMLIQHKAKLGNMYISKIQVFACTGTRMVCIVAHVSPPRSAPASVPEDQGVEEQPSGRVRRDENHNLVRTHKIFAKL
;
A
#
# COMPACT_ATOMS: atom_id res chain seq x y z
N MET A 1 30.07 -16.62 6.09
CA MET A 1 29.06 -15.55 6.16
C MET A 1 27.76 -16.18 5.71
N GLY A 2 26.96 -16.67 6.66
CA GLY A 2 25.80 -17.52 6.36
C GLY A 2 24.49 -16.75 6.46
N ASN A 3 23.66 -16.92 5.44
CA ASN A 3 22.21 -17.17 5.45
C ASN A 3 21.19 -16.23 6.15
N ASP A 4 21.55 -15.19 6.89
CA ASP A 4 20.50 -14.43 7.63
C ASP A 4 19.57 -13.59 6.72
N ASP A 5 20.06 -13.09 5.58
CA ASP A 5 19.24 -12.27 4.66
C ASP A 5 18.23 -13.08 3.82
N ASP A 6 18.35 -14.42 3.80
CA ASP A 6 17.57 -15.29 2.92
C ASP A 6 16.17 -15.60 3.48
N SER A 7 16.06 -15.65 4.81
CA SER A 7 14.86 -15.98 5.59
C SER A 7 14.28 -14.79 6.35
N GLN A 8 14.84 -13.59 6.19
CA GLN A 8 14.42 -12.37 6.89
C GLN A 8 12.89 -12.16 6.96
N LEU A 9 12.14 -12.40 5.88
CA LEU A 9 10.67 -12.26 5.91
C LEU A 9 9.97 -13.27 6.85
N ARG A 10 10.55 -14.46 7.03
CA ARG A 10 10.09 -15.46 7.99
C ARG A 10 10.56 -15.12 9.39
N ASP A 11 11.87 -15.00 9.58
CA ASP A 11 12.49 -15.05 10.90
C ASP A 11 12.42 -13.71 11.63
N ASP A 12 12.62 -12.59 10.90
CA ASP A 12 12.61 -11.25 11.50
C ASP A 12 11.22 -10.62 11.49
N TRP A 13 10.44 -10.87 10.43
CA TRP A 13 9.15 -10.20 10.19
C TRP A 13 7.91 -11.05 10.47
N GLY A 14 8.08 -12.35 10.73
CA GLY A 14 6.99 -13.22 11.18
C GLY A 14 5.87 -13.43 10.16
N LEU A 15 6.21 -13.53 8.88
CA LEU A 15 5.24 -13.66 7.79
C LEU A 15 5.11 -15.06 7.22
N ASP A 16 5.83 -16.04 7.78
CA ASP A 16 5.85 -17.43 7.32
C ASP A 16 4.44 -18.00 7.06
N ASP A 17 3.60 -18.08 8.09
CA ASP A 17 2.26 -18.66 7.98
C ASP A 17 1.38 -17.89 6.98
N ALA A 18 1.56 -16.57 6.91
CA ALA A 18 0.78 -15.71 6.01
C ALA A 18 1.20 -15.87 4.56
N LEU A 19 2.50 -15.91 4.27
CA LEU A 19 3.01 -16.12 2.92
C LEU A 19 2.71 -17.55 2.44
N ASP A 20 2.96 -18.55 3.29
CA ASP A 20 2.66 -19.96 3.00
C ASP A 20 1.15 -20.14 2.74
N GLY A 21 0.29 -19.55 3.59
CA GLY A 21 -1.17 -19.59 3.43
C GLY A 21 -1.73 -18.81 2.24
N LEU A 22 -0.97 -17.88 1.68
CA LEU A 22 -1.29 -17.15 0.44
C LEU A 22 -0.68 -17.80 -0.81
N GLY A 23 0.13 -18.85 -0.64
CA GLY A 23 0.89 -19.49 -1.72
C GLY A 23 1.96 -18.57 -2.30
N LEU A 24 2.62 -17.79 -1.45
CA LEU A 24 3.69 -16.86 -1.81
C LEU A 24 5.04 -17.40 -1.30
N SER A 25 6.10 -17.14 -2.06
CA SER A 25 7.47 -17.38 -1.60
C SER A 25 7.73 -16.64 -0.29
N SER A 26 8.24 -17.35 0.70
CA SER A 26 8.67 -16.77 1.98
C SER A 26 10.14 -16.33 2.01
N TYR A 27 10.90 -16.65 0.96
CA TYR A 27 12.34 -16.42 0.90
C TYR A 27 12.71 -15.26 -0.02
N THR A 28 13.85 -14.63 0.25
CA THR A 28 14.43 -13.65 -0.65
C THR A 28 15.15 -14.30 -1.83
N TYR A 29 15.41 -13.54 -2.88
CA TYR A 29 16.10 -14.01 -4.10
C TYR A 29 17.53 -14.52 -3.86
N LEU A 30 18.10 -14.27 -2.67
CA LEU A 30 19.41 -14.79 -2.27
C LEU A 30 19.37 -16.31 -2.04
N ARG A 31 18.21 -16.85 -1.66
CA ARG A 31 17.98 -18.29 -1.58
C ARG A 31 17.56 -18.83 -2.94
N LYS A 32 18.08 -20.00 -3.32
CA LYS A 32 17.65 -20.69 -4.54
C LYS A 32 16.12 -20.89 -4.54
N GLY A 33 15.45 -20.29 -5.52
CA GLY A 33 13.99 -20.36 -5.68
C GLY A 33 13.20 -19.32 -4.86
N GLY A 34 13.84 -18.48 -4.07
CA GLY A 34 13.19 -17.35 -3.42
C GLY A 34 12.88 -16.23 -4.42
N LYS A 35 11.79 -15.49 -4.19
CA LYS A 35 11.25 -14.53 -5.17
C LYS A 35 11.15 -13.09 -4.66
N ASN A 36 11.37 -12.88 -3.37
CA ASN A 36 11.27 -11.56 -2.77
C ASN A 36 12.58 -10.77 -2.90
N ARG A 37 12.51 -9.50 -3.31
CA ARG A 37 13.64 -8.58 -3.27
C ARG A 37 13.36 -7.47 -2.28
N ILE A 38 14.18 -7.39 -1.23
CA ILE A 38 14.11 -6.33 -0.23
C ILE A 38 14.97 -5.16 -0.71
N LEU A 39 14.38 -3.97 -0.75
CA LEU A 39 15.02 -2.74 -1.17
C LEU A 39 14.81 -1.68 -0.08
N GLY A 40 15.92 -1.04 0.32
CA GLY A 40 15.93 0.14 1.16
C GLY A 40 16.08 1.40 0.31
N MET A 41 15.27 2.41 0.59
CA MET A 41 15.33 3.73 -0.02
C MET A 41 15.39 4.77 1.08
N ALA A 42 16.57 5.36 1.24
CA ALA A 42 16.84 6.36 2.26
C ALA A 42 16.98 7.75 1.65
N HIS A 43 16.48 8.78 2.34
CA HIS A 43 16.67 10.18 1.97
C HIS A 43 17.86 10.78 2.73
N VAL A 44 19.01 10.12 2.55
CA VAL A 44 20.34 10.41 3.07
C VAL A 44 21.34 9.66 2.18
N ASP A 45 22.54 10.19 2.00
CA ASP A 45 23.67 9.45 1.45
C ASP A 45 24.30 8.60 2.57
N PRO A 46 24.13 7.26 2.56
CA PRO A 46 24.67 6.39 3.59
C PRO A 46 26.19 6.27 3.54
N TYR A 47 26.82 6.67 2.43
CA TYR A 47 28.28 6.65 2.26
C TYR A 47 28.90 8.05 2.43
N GLY A 48 28.07 9.06 2.69
CA GLY A 48 28.51 10.42 2.92
C GLY A 48 29.38 10.53 4.16
N SER A 49 30.37 11.42 4.13
CA SER A 49 31.28 11.66 5.26
C SER A 49 30.65 12.47 6.40
N SER A 50 29.37 12.84 6.29
CA SER A 50 28.67 13.68 7.24
C SER A 50 27.33 13.06 7.67
N MET A 51 26.94 13.31 8.92
CA MET A 51 25.62 12.94 9.42
C MET A 51 24.52 13.61 8.57
N ALA A 52 23.35 13.00 8.50
CA ALA A 52 22.21 13.49 7.72
C ALA A 52 21.88 14.99 7.97
N ASP A 53 22.08 15.50 9.19
CA ASP A 53 21.85 16.92 9.52
C ASP A 53 22.69 17.90 8.67
N HIS A 54 23.85 17.44 8.20
CA HIS A 54 24.81 18.21 7.43
C HIS A 54 24.81 17.87 5.93
N GLN A 55 23.95 16.96 5.50
CA GLN A 55 23.84 16.59 4.10
C GLN A 55 22.84 17.47 3.37
N THR A 56 23.25 17.94 2.18
CA THR A 56 22.42 18.73 1.29
C THR A 56 22.51 18.21 -0.14
N TYR A 57 21.49 18.51 -0.95
CA TYR A 57 21.47 18.18 -2.37
C TYR A 57 20.76 19.29 -3.16
N GLN A 58 20.97 19.31 -4.47
CA GLN A 58 20.44 20.34 -5.37
C GLN A 58 19.38 19.75 -6.30
N VAL A 59 18.25 20.43 -6.42
CA VAL A 59 17.23 20.12 -7.44
C VAL A 59 16.79 21.43 -8.09
N ASN A 60 16.94 21.54 -9.41
CA ASN A 60 16.55 22.72 -10.19
C ASN A 60 17.09 24.05 -9.61
N GLY A 61 18.33 24.05 -9.11
CA GLY A 61 18.99 25.23 -8.53
C GLY A 61 18.56 25.57 -7.09
N GLN A 62 17.68 24.78 -6.47
CA GLN A 62 17.31 24.92 -5.06
C GLN A 62 18.05 23.89 -4.20
N THR A 63 18.64 24.36 -3.11
CA THR A 63 19.27 23.51 -2.09
C THR A 63 18.21 22.92 -1.17
N TYR A 64 18.28 21.61 -0.96
CA TYR A 64 17.49 20.84 -0.01
C TYR A 64 18.39 20.14 1.00
N ARG A 65 17.81 19.76 2.14
CA ARG A 65 18.49 18.99 3.19
C ARG A 65 18.03 17.53 3.17
N ALA A 66 18.94 16.63 3.45
CA ALA A 66 18.61 15.23 3.69
C ALA A 66 17.67 15.13 4.91
N THR A 67 16.58 14.37 4.78
CA THR A 67 15.61 14.24 5.86
C THR A 67 15.87 13.00 6.70
N ASP A 68 16.67 12.04 6.21
CA ASP A 68 16.87 10.72 6.83
C ASP A 68 15.56 9.93 6.92
N ALA A 69 14.73 10.07 5.88
CA ALA A 69 13.60 9.17 5.68
C ALA A 69 14.12 7.78 5.29
N ASP A 70 13.43 6.74 5.71
CA ASP A 70 13.73 5.37 5.33
C ASP A 70 12.46 4.63 4.91
N TYR A 71 12.51 4.07 3.71
CA TYR A 71 11.52 3.15 3.20
C TYR A 71 12.19 1.82 2.91
N THR A 72 11.82 0.79 3.65
CA THR A 72 12.26 -0.58 3.35
C THR A 72 11.04 -1.41 2.94
N MET A 73 11.10 -1.99 1.75
CA MET A 73 10.01 -2.78 1.17
C MET A 73 10.54 -4.04 0.50
N SER A 74 9.73 -5.09 0.53
CA SER A 74 9.93 -6.28 -0.27
C SER A 74 9.01 -6.28 -1.49
N PHE A 75 9.55 -6.68 -2.63
CA PHE A 75 8.83 -6.77 -3.89
C PHE A 75 9.00 -8.15 -4.50
N ASN A 76 7.88 -8.74 -4.92
CA ASN A 76 7.84 -9.98 -5.67
C ASN A 76 6.86 -9.79 -6.84
N THR A 77 7.44 -9.50 -7.99
CA THR A 77 6.77 -9.11 -9.23
C THR A 77 6.10 -10.29 -9.93
N GLU A 78 6.65 -11.49 -9.74
CA GLU A 78 6.12 -12.75 -10.27
C GLU A 78 4.82 -13.16 -9.57
N GLU A 79 4.78 -13.08 -8.24
CA GLU A 79 3.63 -13.54 -7.44
C GLU A 79 2.69 -12.41 -7.02
N GLY A 80 3.06 -11.16 -7.31
CA GLY A 80 2.15 -10.03 -7.19
C GLY A 80 2.08 -9.41 -5.80
N VAL A 81 3.18 -9.32 -5.05
CA VAL A 81 3.14 -8.81 -3.67
C VAL A 81 4.15 -7.69 -3.41
N ILE A 82 3.68 -6.68 -2.67
CA ILE A 82 4.51 -5.64 -2.05
C ILE A 82 4.34 -5.75 -0.53
N ILE A 83 5.45 -5.84 0.19
CA ILE A 83 5.49 -5.92 1.66
C ILE A 83 6.22 -4.69 2.17
N GLY A 84 5.52 -3.79 2.88
CA GLY A 84 6.16 -2.63 3.50
C GLY A 84 6.65 -2.95 4.89
N LEU A 85 7.98 -2.96 5.06
CA LEU A 85 8.73 -3.31 6.27
C LEU A 85 9.00 -2.07 7.14
N SER A 86 9.65 -1.05 6.57
CA SER A 86 9.87 0.27 7.18
C SER A 86 9.24 1.36 6.31
N ARG A 87 8.62 2.36 6.94
CA ARG A 87 7.84 3.41 6.23
C ARG A 87 8.02 4.79 6.84
N GLU A 88 9.23 5.07 7.30
CA GLU A 88 9.50 6.33 7.94
C GLU A 88 9.70 7.44 6.91
N GLY A 89 8.65 8.22 6.66
CA GLY A 89 8.64 9.23 5.61
C GLY A 89 9.36 10.54 5.96
N PRO A 90 9.70 11.36 4.93
CA PRO A 90 10.41 12.62 5.10
C PRO A 90 9.79 13.58 6.10
N ALA A 91 8.46 13.73 6.12
CA ALA A 91 7.79 14.64 7.04
C ALA A 91 8.01 14.27 8.52
N THR A 92 8.11 12.97 8.84
CA THR A 92 8.38 12.51 10.21
C THR A 92 9.87 12.63 10.55
N SER A 93 10.76 12.17 9.67
CA SER A 93 12.21 12.25 9.93
C SER A 93 12.73 13.69 9.97
N ALA A 94 12.15 14.59 9.18
CA ALA A 94 12.46 16.02 9.15
C ALA A 94 12.31 16.71 10.51
N LEU A 95 11.34 16.29 11.33
CA LEU A 95 11.12 16.84 12.68
C LEU A 95 12.23 16.47 13.66
N ARG A 96 12.96 15.38 13.39
CA ARG A 96 14.08 14.90 14.23
C ARG A 96 15.44 15.42 13.76
N ARG A 97 15.48 16.18 12.66
CA ARG A 97 16.72 16.84 12.20
C ARG A 97 17.05 18.03 13.09
N ASN A 98 18.33 18.43 13.10
CA ASN A 98 18.80 19.61 13.83
C ASN A 98 19.47 20.64 12.89
N PRO A 99 18.84 21.81 12.64
CA PRO A 99 17.47 22.16 13.03
C PRO A 99 16.45 21.32 12.24
N SER A 100 15.21 21.26 12.70
CA SER A 100 14.12 20.58 11.99
C SER A 100 13.94 21.15 10.59
N ILE A 101 13.60 20.31 9.61
CA ILE A 101 13.42 20.76 8.22
C ILE A 101 11.97 21.25 8.03
N PRO A 102 11.74 22.47 7.52
CA PRO A 102 10.39 22.99 7.30
C PRO A 102 9.69 22.28 6.13
N ALA A 103 8.36 22.28 6.13
CA ALA A 103 7.55 21.62 5.09
C ALA A 103 7.88 22.10 3.66
N ALA A 104 8.25 23.37 3.48
CA ALA A 104 8.66 23.94 2.19
C ALA A 104 9.95 23.33 1.62
N GLN A 105 10.74 22.65 2.44
CA GLN A 105 11.98 21.95 2.04
C GLN A 105 11.79 20.42 1.99
N MET A 106 10.55 19.92 1.97
CA MET A 106 10.32 18.49 1.75
C MET A 106 10.66 18.11 0.31
N PRO A 107 11.24 16.91 0.08
CA PRO A 107 11.40 16.40 -1.27
C PRO A 107 10.05 16.31 -1.97
N ILE A 108 10.00 16.60 -3.28
CA ILE A 108 8.76 16.48 -4.06
C ILE A 108 8.24 15.04 -3.98
N LEU A 109 9.14 14.06 -4.15
CA LEU A 109 8.86 12.64 -3.97
C LEU A 109 9.01 12.27 -2.49
N HIS A 110 7.93 12.32 -1.73
CA HIS A 110 7.98 12.06 -0.27
C HIS A 110 6.92 11.09 0.23
N GLN A 111 5.88 10.75 -0.54
CA GLN A 111 4.83 9.84 -0.10
C GLN A 111 5.23 8.38 -0.33
N PHE A 112 4.86 7.51 0.61
CA PHE A 112 5.04 6.06 0.48
C PHE A 112 4.40 5.50 -0.79
N SER A 113 3.24 6.03 -1.20
CA SER A 113 2.55 5.63 -2.43
C SER A 113 3.41 5.83 -3.68
N ASP A 114 4.09 6.97 -3.77
CA ASP A 114 4.89 7.33 -4.94
C ASP A 114 6.15 6.46 -5.00
N VAL A 115 6.83 6.34 -3.86
CA VAL A 115 8.04 5.52 -3.72
C VAL A 115 7.73 4.05 -4.01
N GLY A 116 6.66 3.50 -3.41
CA GLY A 116 6.23 2.12 -3.66
C GLY A 116 5.82 1.89 -5.12
N TRP A 117 5.11 2.83 -5.74
CA TRP A 117 4.72 2.73 -7.15
C TRP A 117 5.90 2.74 -8.11
N LEU A 118 6.81 3.73 -7.97
CA LEU A 118 7.95 3.87 -8.87
C LEU A 118 8.82 2.63 -8.84
N THR A 119 9.06 2.07 -7.65
CA THR A 119 9.82 0.83 -7.51
C THR A 119 9.08 -0.37 -8.09
N TRP A 120 7.76 -0.52 -7.84
CA TRP A 120 6.97 -1.59 -8.43
C TRP A 120 6.97 -1.53 -9.97
N GLN A 121 6.76 -0.35 -10.54
CA GLN A 121 6.77 -0.15 -11.99
C GLN A 121 8.12 -0.49 -12.61
N GLU A 122 9.21 -0.02 -12.01
CA GLU A 122 10.56 -0.29 -12.53
C GLU A 122 10.90 -1.78 -12.43
N MET A 123 10.58 -2.41 -11.29
CA MET A 123 10.84 -3.84 -11.11
C MET A 123 10.03 -4.72 -12.04
N THR A 124 8.73 -4.45 -12.21
CA THR A 124 7.87 -5.22 -13.12
C THR A 124 8.34 -5.09 -14.56
N LYS A 125 8.75 -3.88 -14.99
CA LYS A 125 9.37 -3.65 -16.30
C LYS A 125 10.68 -4.44 -16.46
N ARG A 126 11.59 -4.36 -15.49
CA ARG A 126 12.89 -5.06 -15.53
C ARG A 126 12.73 -6.57 -15.57
N ASP A 127 11.82 -7.09 -14.75
CA ASP A 127 11.62 -8.53 -14.59
C ASP A 127 10.68 -9.13 -15.66
N GLY A 128 10.07 -8.30 -16.53
CA GLY A 128 9.21 -8.74 -17.62
C GLY A 128 7.80 -9.16 -17.19
N HIS A 129 7.31 -8.65 -16.05
CA HIS A 129 5.98 -8.95 -15.52
C HIS A 129 5.00 -7.78 -15.74
N ASP A 130 3.70 -8.08 -15.84
CA ASP A 130 2.67 -7.05 -15.91
C ASP A 130 2.48 -6.39 -14.54
N ALA A 131 2.53 -5.06 -14.47
CA ALA A 131 2.27 -4.31 -13.24
C ALA A 131 0.86 -4.57 -12.66
N LYS A 132 -0.09 -5.05 -13.49
CA LYS A 132 -1.44 -5.47 -13.09
C LYS A 132 -1.49 -6.83 -12.40
N ASN A 133 -0.37 -7.55 -12.31
CA ASN A 133 -0.26 -8.79 -11.53
C ASN A 133 -0.24 -8.54 -10.02
N LEU A 134 -0.43 -7.30 -9.55
CA LEU A 134 -0.48 -6.97 -8.13
C LEU A 134 -1.69 -7.61 -7.45
N ARG A 135 -1.44 -8.51 -6.50
CA ARG A 135 -2.42 -9.32 -5.76
C ARG A 135 -2.48 -8.99 -4.27
N TYR A 136 -1.35 -8.62 -3.66
CA TYR A 136 -1.27 -8.40 -2.21
C TYR A 136 -0.43 -7.17 -1.84
N LEU A 137 -0.91 -6.46 -0.83
CA LEU A 137 -0.21 -5.34 -0.18
C LEU A 137 -0.16 -5.61 1.31
N ILE A 138 1.05 -5.74 1.86
CA ILE A 138 1.25 -6.25 3.22
C ILE A 138 1.94 -5.20 4.09
N SER A 139 1.35 -4.92 5.25
CA SER A 139 1.98 -4.15 6.33
C SER A 139 2.34 -5.03 7.48
N VAL A 140 3.59 -4.95 7.92
CA VAL A 140 4.13 -5.84 8.95
C VAL A 140 4.52 -5.04 10.18
N SER A 141 4.59 -5.71 11.32
CA SER A 141 5.09 -5.17 12.60
C SER A 141 4.64 -3.72 12.86
N ILE A 142 3.34 -3.45 12.77
CA ILE A 142 2.84 -2.08 12.78
C ILE A 142 3.02 -1.42 14.16
N GLU A 143 3.75 -0.31 14.20
CA GLU A 143 3.95 0.50 15.41
C GLU A 143 3.10 1.77 15.46
N ASN A 144 2.53 2.18 14.32
CA ASN A 144 1.79 3.44 14.21
C ASN A 144 0.59 3.44 15.17
N LYS A 145 0.65 4.30 16.19
CA LYS A 145 -0.36 4.36 17.26
C LYS A 145 -1.78 4.63 16.75
N ARG A 146 -1.94 5.37 15.64
CA ARG A 146 -3.26 5.61 15.02
C ARG A 146 -3.79 4.36 14.32
N THR A 147 -2.94 3.65 13.58
CA THR A 147 -3.32 2.36 12.99
C THR A 147 -3.67 1.34 14.08
N LEU A 148 -2.85 1.23 15.12
CA LEU A 148 -3.07 0.31 16.24
C LEU A 148 -4.36 0.62 17.02
N SER A 149 -4.71 1.90 17.21
CA SER A 149 -5.95 2.26 17.90
C SER A 149 -7.19 1.88 17.09
N VAL A 150 -7.14 2.00 15.76
CA VAL A 150 -8.21 1.51 14.87
C VAL A 150 -8.28 -0.01 14.90
N CYS A 151 -7.15 -0.72 14.81
CA CYS A 151 -7.11 -2.18 14.91
C CYS A 151 -7.76 -2.67 16.21
N ARG A 152 -7.42 -2.06 17.36
CA ARG A 152 -8.04 -2.40 18.65
C ARG A 152 -9.57 -2.25 18.64
N ARG A 153 -10.11 -1.20 18.02
CA ARG A 153 -11.57 -1.01 17.89
C ARG A 153 -12.19 -2.11 17.05
N VAL A 154 -11.59 -2.42 15.91
CA VAL A 154 -12.04 -3.53 15.04
C VAL A 154 -12.01 -4.87 15.78
N PHE A 155 -11.00 -5.12 16.61
CA PHE A 155 -10.88 -6.35 17.38
C PHE A 155 -12.01 -6.47 18.40
N ILE A 156 -12.33 -5.38 19.11
CA ILE A 156 -13.45 -5.30 20.05
C ILE A 156 -14.78 -5.55 19.33
N ASN A 157 -15.03 -4.88 18.20
CA ASN A 157 -16.25 -5.03 17.40
C ASN A 157 -16.48 -6.48 16.96
N ASN A 158 -15.41 -7.19 16.61
CA ASN A 158 -15.46 -8.57 16.15
C ASN A 158 -15.27 -9.61 17.26
N ARG A 159 -15.17 -9.19 18.54
CA ARG A 159 -14.85 -10.06 19.69
C ARG A 159 -13.61 -10.91 19.46
N TRP A 160 -12.66 -10.41 18.68
CA TRP A 160 -11.43 -11.09 18.31
C TRP A 160 -10.31 -10.68 19.26
N LYS A 161 -9.59 -11.65 19.82
CA LYS A 161 -8.58 -11.41 20.86
C LYS A 161 -7.17 -11.13 20.32
N GLY A 162 -7.03 -11.05 19.00
CA GLY A 162 -5.71 -11.14 18.36
C GLY A 162 -5.26 -12.60 18.28
N GLY A 163 -4.70 -12.98 17.14
CA GLY A 163 -4.27 -14.35 16.87
C GLY A 163 -3.41 -14.40 15.62
N PRO A 164 -2.68 -15.51 15.41
CA PRO A 164 -1.84 -15.69 14.23
C PRO A 164 -2.69 -15.75 12.95
N TRP A 165 -2.01 -15.88 11.81
CA TRP A 165 -2.66 -16.16 10.52
C TRP A 165 -3.66 -17.33 10.64
N PRO A 166 -4.85 -17.29 9.97
CA PRO A 166 -5.33 -16.29 9.01
C PRO A 166 -5.88 -15.00 9.61
N GLY A 167 -5.90 -14.90 10.93
CA GLY A 167 -6.39 -13.73 11.67
C GLY A 167 -7.86 -13.39 11.41
N LEU A 168 -8.19 -12.12 11.59
CA LEU A 168 -9.52 -11.56 11.35
C LEU A 168 -9.66 -11.09 9.90
N THR A 169 -10.61 -11.67 9.17
CA THR A 169 -10.94 -11.26 7.79
C THR A 169 -12.07 -10.23 7.78
N LEU A 170 -11.82 -9.10 7.12
CA LEU A 170 -12.76 -8.01 6.91
C LEU A 170 -13.17 -7.98 5.42
N LYS A 171 -14.48 -8.07 5.18
CA LYS A 171 -15.06 -8.01 3.84
C LYS A 171 -15.16 -6.55 3.37
N ALA A 172 -14.90 -6.31 2.08
CA ALA A 172 -15.12 -4.98 1.51
C ALA A 172 -16.55 -4.49 1.74
N GLY A 173 -16.70 -3.19 2.03
CA GLY A 173 -17.98 -2.55 2.26
C GLY A 173 -18.44 -2.50 3.73
N THR A 174 -17.77 -3.20 4.66
CA THR A 174 -18.08 -3.07 6.08
C THR A 174 -17.40 -1.85 6.72
N ASP A 175 -17.95 -1.33 7.82
CA ASP A 175 -17.38 -0.20 8.55
C ASP A 175 -15.96 -0.51 9.05
N ASP A 176 -15.73 -1.72 9.59
CA ASP A 176 -14.40 -2.14 10.06
C ASP A 176 -13.39 -2.24 8.90
N PHE A 177 -13.83 -2.67 7.72
CA PHE A 177 -12.97 -2.68 6.52
C PHE A 177 -12.57 -1.25 6.14
N HIS A 178 -13.53 -0.33 6.06
CA HIS A 178 -13.25 1.08 5.75
C HIS A 178 -12.39 1.74 6.82
N ALA A 179 -12.60 1.39 8.09
CA ALA A 179 -11.79 1.89 9.20
C ALA A 179 -10.33 1.48 9.03
N ILE A 180 -10.04 0.20 8.76
CA ILE A 180 -8.65 -0.26 8.52
C ILE A 180 -8.08 0.35 7.25
N LEU A 181 -8.85 0.40 6.16
CA LEU A 181 -8.42 1.00 4.89
C LEU A 181 -8.02 2.48 5.06
N GLY A 182 -8.73 3.20 5.94
CA GLY A 182 -8.47 4.60 6.28
C GLY A 182 -7.28 4.83 7.22
N THR A 183 -6.59 3.79 7.69
CA THR A 183 -5.43 3.95 8.58
C THR A 183 -4.19 4.45 7.84
N PRO A 184 -3.25 5.14 8.52
CA PRO A 184 -2.00 5.58 7.90
C PRO A 184 -1.21 4.48 7.17
N ASN A 185 -1.19 3.24 7.70
CA ASN A 185 -0.48 2.12 7.06
C ASN A 185 -1.17 1.60 5.78
N MET A 186 -2.47 1.82 5.61
CA MET A 186 -3.23 1.36 4.44
C MET A 186 -3.49 2.47 3.42
N GLN A 187 -3.52 3.73 3.85
CA GLN A 187 -3.76 4.88 2.97
C GLN A 187 -2.73 4.96 1.84
N GLY A 188 -1.44 4.73 2.12
CA GLY A 188 -0.39 4.74 1.09
C GLY A 188 -0.65 3.74 -0.04
N TYR A 189 -1.15 2.56 0.30
CA TYR A 189 -1.59 1.56 -0.68
C TYR A 189 -2.83 2.01 -1.46
N GLY A 190 -3.81 2.61 -0.78
CA GLY A 190 -4.99 3.18 -1.42
C GLY A 190 -4.63 4.27 -2.45
N TYR A 191 -3.77 5.22 -2.06
CA TYR A 191 -3.28 6.28 -2.95
C TYR A 191 -2.52 5.71 -4.14
N MET A 192 -1.65 4.72 -3.93
CA MET A 192 -0.93 4.03 -5.00
C MET A 192 -1.88 3.48 -6.08
N LEU A 193 -2.94 2.78 -5.67
CA LEU A 193 -3.93 2.24 -6.62
C LEU A 193 -4.74 3.35 -7.32
N ILE A 194 -5.13 4.40 -6.59
CA ILE A 194 -5.95 5.51 -7.11
C ILE A 194 -5.17 6.37 -8.11
N GLN A 195 -3.93 6.73 -7.80
CA GLN A 195 -3.12 7.65 -8.60
C GLN A 195 -2.60 6.99 -9.89
N HIS A 196 -2.50 5.66 -9.92
CA HIS A 196 -1.90 4.93 -11.03
C HIS A 196 -2.88 4.06 -11.83
N LYS A 197 -4.18 4.40 -11.80
CA LYS A 197 -5.24 3.71 -12.56
C LYS A 197 -4.97 3.58 -14.06
N ALA A 198 -4.27 4.53 -14.67
CA ALA A 198 -3.92 4.46 -16.08
C ALA A 198 -3.03 3.25 -16.42
N LYS A 199 -2.23 2.77 -15.46
CA LYS A 199 -1.34 1.61 -15.61
C LYS A 199 -1.92 0.36 -14.96
N LEU A 200 -2.50 0.53 -13.77
CA LEU A 200 -3.05 -0.56 -12.96
C LEU A 200 -4.48 -0.96 -13.33
N GLY A 201 -5.17 -0.15 -14.13
CA GLY A 201 -6.63 -0.24 -14.27
C GLY A 201 -7.34 0.20 -12.99
N ASN A 202 -8.64 -0.08 -12.91
CA ASN A 202 -9.44 0.21 -11.72
C ASN A 202 -9.35 -0.91 -10.66
N MET A 203 -8.12 -1.34 -10.33
CA MET A 203 -7.87 -2.29 -9.24
C MET A 203 -8.37 -1.73 -7.91
N TYR A 204 -8.82 -2.62 -7.02
CA TYR A 204 -9.33 -2.24 -5.71
C TYR A 204 -8.95 -3.28 -4.65
N ILE A 205 -8.92 -2.83 -3.38
CA ILE A 205 -8.74 -3.72 -2.24
C ILE A 205 -10.09 -4.40 -1.97
N SER A 206 -10.15 -5.73 -2.14
CA SER A 206 -11.39 -6.51 -2.05
C SER A 206 -11.57 -7.18 -0.68
N LYS A 207 -10.49 -7.36 0.06
CA LYS A 207 -10.48 -8.03 1.37
C LYS A 207 -9.28 -7.55 2.18
N ILE A 208 -9.46 -7.40 3.49
CA ILE A 208 -8.37 -7.11 4.42
C ILE A 208 -8.32 -8.24 5.45
N GLN A 209 -7.11 -8.71 5.78
CA GLN A 209 -6.87 -9.61 6.90
C GLN A 209 -5.95 -8.93 7.89
N VAL A 210 -6.30 -8.98 9.18
CA VAL A 210 -5.48 -8.47 10.27
C VAL A 210 -5.10 -9.64 11.17
N PHE A 211 -3.81 -9.81 11.47
CA PHE A 211 -3.28 -10.94 12.24
C PHE A 211 -2.11 -10.49 13.12
N ALA A 212 -1.72 -11.32 14.08
CA ALA A 212 -0.48 -11.15 14.82
C ALA A 212 0.66 -11.80 14.03
N CYS A 213 1.72 -11.05 13.72
CA CYS A 213 2.90 -11.59 13.06
C CYS A 213 3.56 -12.66 13.96
N THR A 214 4.05 -13.74 13.38
CA THR A 214 4.75 -14.82 14.11
C THR A 214 5.99 -14.24 14.81
N GLY A 215 6.33 -14.72 16.00
CA GLY A 215 7.49 -14.22 16.76
C GLY A 215 7.25 -12.87 17.46
N THR A 216 7.05 -11.78 16.72
CA THR A 216 6.91 -10.42 17.29
C THR A 216 5.58 -10.18 17.98
N ARG A 217 4.53 -10.91 17.60
CA ARG A 217 3.12 -10.72 18.02
C ARG A 217 2.57 -9.32 17.73
N MET A 218 3.25 -8.54 16.89
CA MET A 218 2.79 -7.24 16.44
C MET A 218 1.66 -7.38 15.42
N VAL A 219 0.92 -6.31 15.17
CA VAL A 219 -0.16 -6.34 14.19
C VAL A 219 0.41 -6.31 12.78
N CYS A 220 0.03 -7.30 11.98
CA CYS A 220 0.22 -7.37 10.54
C CYS A 220 -1.12 -7.20 9.82
N ILE A 221 -1.10 -6.60 8.62
CA ILE A 221 -2.27 -6.39 7.76
C ILE A 221 -1.93 -6.86 6.34
N VAL A 222 -2.78 -7.71 5.76
CA VAL A 222 -2.75 -8.07 4.33
C VAL A 222 -3.98 -7.49 3.65
N ALA A 223 -3.79 -6.65 2.64
CA ALA A 223 -4.83 -6.27 1.70
C ALA A 223 -4.74 -7.13 0.43
N HIS A 224 -5.88 -7.71 0.05
CA HIS A 224 -6.06 -8.44 -1.20
C HIS A 224 -6.50 -7.45 -2.26
N VAL A 225 -5.75 -7.38 -3.36
CA VAL A 225 -6.03 -6.53 -4.51
C VAL A 225 -6.71 -7.38 -5.58
N SER A 226 -7.73 -6.82 -6.21
CA SER A 226 -8.47 -7.49 -7.28
C SER A 226 -8.58 -6.57 -8.50
N PRO A 227 -8.56 -7.14 -9.72
CA PRO A 227 -8.83 -6.40 -10.94
C PRO A 227 -10.22 -5.75 -10.88
N PRO A 228 -10.50 -4.75 -11.74
CA PRO A 228 -11.85 -4.22 -11.88
C PRO A 228 -12.84 -5.38 -12.04
N ARG A 229 -13.96 -5.33 -11.32
CA ARG A 229 -15.06 -6.26 -11.58
C ARG A 229 -15.44 -6.06 -13.04
N SER A 230 -15.31 -7.10 -13.87
CA SER A 230 -15.89 -7.08 -15.20
C SER A 230 -17.36 -6.71 -15.02
N ALA A 231 -17.83 -5.68 -15.73
CA ALA A 231 -19.27 -5.51 -15.87
C ALA A 231 -19.81 -6.87 -16.33
N PRO A 232 -20.93 -7.37 -15.77
CA PRO A 232 -21.58 -8.53 -16.37
C PRO A 232 -21.71 -8.23 -17.86
N ALA A 233 -21.34 -9.19 -18.71
CA ALA A 233 -21.53 -9.09 -20.15
C ALA A 233 -22.92 -8.49 -20.37
N SER A 234 -22.98 -7.41 -21.15
CA SER A 234 -24.22 -6.77 -21.55
C SER A 234 -25.26 -7.87 -21.81
N VAL A 235 -26.35 -7.83 -21.05
CA VAL A 235 -27.54 -8.63 -21.32
C VAL A 235 -27.79 -8.53 -22.83
N PRO A 236 -27.93 -9.66 -23.57
CA PRO A 236 -28.19 -9.59 -25.00
C PRO A 236 -29.37 -8.65 -25.22
N GLU A 237 -29.22 -7.71 -26.16
CA GLU A 237 -30.28 -6.78 -26.54
C GLU A 237 -31.55 -7.57 -26.79
N ASP A 238 -32.50 -7.46 -25.85
CA ASP A 238 -33.83 -7.99 -26.03
C ASP A 238 -34.49 -7.12 -27.11
N GLN A 239 -34.86 -7.76 -28.21
CA GLN A 239 -35.46 -7.10 -29.35
C GLN A 239 -36.81 -6.54 -28.95
N GLY A 240 -36.89 -5.21 -28.89
CA GLY A 240 -38.14 -4.46 -29.01
C GLY A 240 -38.95 -4.36 -27.73
N VAL A 241 -38.67 -3.31 -26.94
CA VAL A 241 -39.73 -2.60 -26.21
C VAL A 241 -39.52 -1.10 -26.39
N GLU A 242 -40.55 -0.48 -26.93
CA GLU A 242 -40.71 0.92 -27.30
C GLU A 242 -40.35 1.89 -26.16
N GLU A 243 -39.54 2.91 -26.45
CA GLU A 243 -39.18 3.98 -25.51
C GLU A 243 -40.42 4.78 -25.07
N GLN A 244 -40.71 4.80 -23.77
CA GLN A 244 -41.48 5.87 -23.15
C GLN A 244 -40.64 6.56 -22.04
N PRO A 245 -40.60 7.90 -22.02
CA PRO A 245 -39.78 8.63 -21.06
C PRO A 245 -40.51 8.70 -19.72
N SER A 246 -40.20 7.79 -18.79
CA SER A 246 -40.71 7.91 -17.42
C SER A 246 -39.69 8.65 -16.54
N GLY A 247 -39.78 9.98 -16.54
CA GLY A 247 -39.24 10.77 -15.44
C GLY A 247 -39.98 10.44 -14.15
N ARG A 248 -39.26 10.05 -13.10
CA ARG A 248 -39.76 10.15 -11.72
C ARG A 248 -38.76 10.91 -10.86
N VAL A 249 -39.16 12.14 -10.58
CA VAL A 249 -38.65 13.01 -9.52
C VAL A 249 -39.09 12.46 -8.16
N ARG A 250 -38.17 12.39 -7.19
CA ARG A 250 -38.46 12.57 -5.77
C ARG A 250 -37.38 13.47 -5.13
N ARG A 251 -37.78 14.72 -4.88
CA ARG A 251 -37.22 15.68 -3.88
C ARG A 251 -37.72 15.27 -2.49
N ASP A 252 -37.15 15.61 -1.34
CA ASP A 252 -35.87 16.15 -0.85
C ASP A 252 -36.05 16.10 0.69
N GLU A 253 -35.02 15.89 1.51
CA GLU A 253 -34.75 16.69 2.73
C GLU A 253 -33.26 16.55 3.11
N ASN A 254 -32.49 17.59 2.74
CA ASN A 254 -31.21 18.06 3.28
C ASN A 254 -29.89 17.31 2.98
N HIS A 255 -29.42 17.46 1.73
CA HIS A 255 -28.18 18.19 1.33
C HIS A 255 -27.64 17.60 0.00
N ASN A 256 -28.02 18.24 -1.12
CA ASN A 256 -27.64 17.82 -2.48
C ASN A 256 -26.29 18.42 -2.91
N LEU A 257 -25.26 17.58 -3.01
CA LEU A 257 -24.09 17.83 -3.85
C LEU A 257 -24.00 16.69 -4.88
N VAL A 258 -24.69 16.87 -6.01
CA VAL A 258 -24.58 15.96 -7.15
C VAL A 258 -23.36 16.39 -7.98
N ARG A 259 -22.20 15.76 -7.78
CA ARG A 259 -21.07 15.92 -8.70
C ARG A 259 -21.30 15.04 -9.93
N THR A 260 -21.80 15.65 -11.00
CA THR A 260 -21.86 15.02 -12.32
C THR A 260 -20.56 15.37 -13.07
N HIS A 261 -19.68 14.40 -13.29
CA HIS A 261 -18.53 14.59 -14.18
C HIS A 261 -18.95 14.22 -15.60
N LYS A 262 -19.22 15.24 -16.44
CA LYS A 262 -19.36 15.05 -17.88
C LYS A 262 -18.00 15.32 -18.53
N ILE A 263 -17.36 14.27 -19.04
CA ILE A 263 -16.13 14.38 -19.82
C ILE A 263 -16.53 14.76 -21.24
N PHE A 264 -16.11 15.94 -21.68
CA PHE A 264 -16.17 16.33 -23.10
C PHE A 264 -14.78 16.09 -23.68
N ALA A 265 -14.68 15.20 -24.67
CA ALA A 265 -13.51 15.14 -25.53
C ALA A 265 -13.63 16.27 -26.56
N LYS A 266 -12.61 17.13 -26.65
CA LYS A 266 -12.37 17.92 -27.87
C LYS A 266 -11.23 17.25 -28.63
N LEU A 267 -11.52 16.91 -29.88
CA LEU A 267 -10.57 16.52 -30.92
C LEU A 267 -9.52 17.62 -31.13
#